data_AF-A0A536SKS8-F1
#
_entry.id   AF-A0A536SKS8-F1
#
_cell.length_a   1.000
_cell.length_b   1.000
_cell.length_c   1.000
_cell.angle_alpha   90.00
_cell.angle_beta   90.00
_cell.angle_gamma   90.00
#
_symmetry.space_group_name_H-M   'P 1'
#
loop_
_entity.id
_entity.type
_entity.pdbx_description
1 polymer ?
#
loop_
_entity_poly.entity_id
_entity_poly.type
_entity_poly.pdbx_seq_one_letter_code
_entity_poly.pdbx_strand_id
1 'polypeptide(L)'
;MGGFAGAYAAGLLTLVLWVAAWTPLVALLEYAVHRWVQHKGVRLLDPALYHRLSHREHHRGSLHHEFVDTTPKDCLLPTMPAWLGLAAWAFAVGPWHSVVIPMAALLAWALLYAWLWTRIHRAIHGVEHNWFERSGIVFRFFSTHHLKHHRTAGVNFGAVFPWTDVVFGTRCA
;
A
#
# COMPACT_ATOMS: atom_id res chain seq x y z
N MET A 1 20.14 -9.70 34.84
CA MET A 1 20.04 -10.02 33.40
C MET A 1 18.61 -9.97 32.82
N GLY A 2 17.54 -9.74 33.60
CA GLY A 2 16.16 -9.67 33.08
C GLY A 2 15.69 -8.34 32.45
N GLY A 3 16.44 -7.25 32.60
CA GLY A 3 16.00 -5.91 32.16
C GLY A 3 16.05 -5.67 30.64
N PHE A 4 16.98 -6.31 29.93
CA PHE A 4 17.16 -6.11 28.49
C PHE A 4 16.08 -6.81 27.66
N ALA A 5 15.74 -8.06 27.98
CA ALA A 5 14.71 -8.81 27.26
C ALA A 5 13.32 -8.13 27.35
N GLY A 6 12.98 -7.56 28.50
CA GLY A 6 11.71 -6.84 28.69
C GLY A 6 11.61 -5.57 27.84
N ALA A 7 12.69 -4.81 27.72
CA ALA A 7 12.73 -3.58 26.92
C ALA A 7 12.55 -3.87 25.42
N TYR A 8 13.19 -4.91 24.89
CA TYR A 8 13.03 -5.30 23.48
C TYR A 8 11.61 -5.80 23.17
N ALA A 9 11.01 -6.58 24.07
CA ALA A 9 9.63 -7.06 23.90
C ALA A 9 8.62 -5.90 23.86
N ALA A 10 8.77 -4.92 24.76
CA ALA A 10 7.94 -3.72 24.77
C ALA A 10 8.12 -2.88 23.49
N GLY A 11 9.36 -2.72 23.02
CA GLY A 11 9.66 -2.03 21.77
C GLY A 11 9.03 -2.69 20.55
N LEU A 12 9.14 -4.03 20.45
CA LEU A 12 8.52 -4.80 19.36
C LEU A 12 7.00 -4.71 19.39
N LEU A 13 6.38 -4.87 20.56
CA LEU A 13 4.93 -4.72 20.70
C LEU A 13 4.48 -3.32 20.25
N THR A 14 5.20 -2.28 20.66
CA THR A 14 4.90 -0.89 20.27
C THR A 14 5.03 -0.70 18.76
N LEU A 15 6.06 -1.28 18.13
CA LEU A 15 6.22 -1.27 16.68
C LEU A 15 5.03 -1.93 15.97
N VAL A 16 4.60 -3.12 16.41
CA VAL A 16 3.46 -3.85 15.83
C VAL A 16 2.17 -3.05 15.97
N LEU A 17 1.94 -2.42 17.13
CA LEU A 17 0.77 -1.56 17.35
C LEU A 17 0.77 -0.35 16.41
N TRP A 18 1.93 0.27 16.17
CA TRP A 18 2.03 1.36 15.20
C TRP A 18 1.86 0.91 13.76
N VAL A 19 2.35 -0.28 13.38
CA VAL A 19 2.03 -0.86 12.06
C VAL A 19 0.53 -1.02 11.90
N ALA A 20 -0.16 -1.58 12.91
CA ALA A 20 -1.61 -1.70 12.91
C ALA A 20 -2.31 -0.33 12.82
N ALA A 21 -1.81 0.68 13.54
CA ALA A 21 -2.34 2.04 13.50
C ALA A 21 -2.16 2.72 12.12
N TRP A 22 -1.08 2.39 11.39
CA TRP A 22 -0.83 2.90 10.04
C TRP A 22 -1.60 2.13 8.95
N THR A 23 -2.11 0.93 9.21
CA THR A 23 -2.85 0.12 8.22
C THR A 23 -4.02 0.88 7.57
N PRO A 24 -4.92 1.56 8.31
CA PRO A 24 -5.98 2.34 7.69
C PRO A 24 -5.44 3.42 6.77
N LEU A 25 -4.41 4.18 7.19
CA LEU A 25 -3.80 5.20 6.34
C LEU A 25 -3.25 4.60 5.05
N VAL A 26 -2.45 3.55 5.13
CA VAL A 26 -1.85 2.91 3.94
C VAL A 26 -2.92 2.34 3.01
N ALA A 27 -4.00 1.77 3.54
CA ALA A 27 -5.13 1.31 2.73
C ALA A 27 -5.83 2.48 2.01
N LEU A 28 -6.07 3.59 2.70
CA LEU A 28 -6.64 4.79 2.07
C LEU A 28 -5.70 5.37 1.00
N LEU A 29 -4.39 5.32 1.22
CA LEU A 29 -3.39 5.76 0.24
C LEU A 29 -3.33 4.83 -0.99
N GLU A 30 -3.38 3.50 -0.81
CA GLU A 30 -3.53 2.53 -1.90
C GLU A 30 -4.72 2.92 -2.79
N TYR A 31 -5.89 3.02 -2.17
CA TYR A 31 -7.12 3.37 -2.85
C TYR A 31 -6.99 4.70 -3.59
N ALA A 32 -6.42 5.70 -2.90
CA ALA A 32 -6.34 7.05 -3.43
C ALA A 32 -5.37 7.17 -4.61
N VAL A 33 -4.19 6.57 -4.50
CA VAL A 33 -3.20 6.54 -5.58
C VAL A 33 -3.77 5.80 -6.78
N HIS A 34 -4.38 4.62 -6.58
CA HIS A 34 -4.92 3.84 -7.68
C HIS A 34 -6.06 4.57 -8.39
N ARG A 35 -7.00 5.15 -7.65
CA ARG A 35 -8.12 5.89 -8.23
C ARG A 35 -7.71 7.22 -8.85
N TRP A 36 -7.04 8.09 -8.10
CA TRP A 36 -6.83 9.48 -8.54
C TRP A 36 -5.52 9.68 -9.30
N VAL A 37 -4.44 9.01 -8.93
CA VAL A 37 -3.15 9.16 -9.62
C VAL A 37 -3.12 8.28 -10.88
N GLN A 38 -3.30 6.98 -10.72
CA GLN A 38 -3.17 6.01 -11.81
C GLN A 38 -4.33 6.10 -12.83
N HIS A 39 -5.59 6.17 -12.37
CA HIS A 39 -6.74 6.24 -13.28
C HIS A 39 -7.10 7.66 -13.74
N LYS A 40 -7.20 8.63 -12.80
CA LYS A 40 -7.61 10.01 -13.14
C LYS A 40 -6.46 10.91 -13.58
N GLY A 41 -5.20 10.57 -13.28
CA GLY A 41 -4.04 11.38 -13.65
C GLY A 41 -3.92 12.67 -12.85
N VAL A 42 -4.23 12.64 -11.56
CA VAL A 42 -3.93 13.76 -10.66
C VAL A 42 -2.41 13.93 -10.55
N ARG A 43 -1.94 15.12 -10.92
CA ARG A 43 -0.51 15.44 -11.10
C ARG A 43 0.27 15.74 -9.82
N LEU A 44 -0.40 15.81 -8.67
CA LEU A 44 0.24 16.25 -7.41
C LEU A 44 1.43 15.36 -7.02
N LEU A 45 1.27 14.04 -7.11
CA LEU A 45 2.33 13.05 -6.82
C LEU A 45 3.00 12.51 -8.09
N ASP A 46 2.46 12.82 -9.27
CA ASP A 46 2.92 12.32 -10.56
C ASP A 46 2.81 13.41 -11.67
N PRO A 47 3.64 14.47 -11.63
CA PRO A 47 3.48 15.63 -12.52
C PRO A 47 3.55 15.29 -14.01
N ALA A 48 4.36 14.28 -14.34
CA ALA A 48 4.60 13.79 -15.69
C ALA A 48 3.64 12.67 -16.12
N LEU A 49 2.70 12.27 -15.26
CA LEU A 49 1.70 11.22 -15.52
C LEU A 49 2.30 9.84 -15.80
N TYR A 50 3.51 9.55 -15.29
CA TYR A 50 4.18 8.26 -15.52
C TYR A 50 3.36 7.09 -14.99
N HIS A 51 2.76 7.23 -13.81
CA HIS A 51 1.97 6.18 -13.19
C HIS A 51 0.69 5.93 -13.97
N ARG A 52 0.05 6.99 -14.50
CA ARG A 52 -1.14 6.84 -15.35
C ARG A 52 -0.81 6.15 -16.67
N LEU A 53 0.30 6.52 -17.31
CA LEU A 53 0.74 5.90 -18.56
C LEU A 53 1.10 4.43 -18.35
N SER A 54 1.90 4.14 -17.32
CA SER A 54 2.29 2.79 -16.94
C SER A 54 1.06 1.92 -16.64
N HIS A 55 0.14 2.42 -15.81
CA HIS A 55 -1.09 1.73 -15.46
C HIS A 55 -2.00 1.48 -16.68
N ARG A 56 -2.06 2.42 -17.62
CA ARG A 56 -2.81 2.25 -18.88
C ARG A 56 -2.22 1.13 -19.73
N GLU A 57 -0.91 1.04 -19.87
CA GLU A 57 -0.26 -0.05 -20.61
C GLU A 57 -0.49 -1.40 -19.93
N HIS A 58 -0.48 -1.43 -18.60
CA HIS A 58 -0.87 -2.62 -17.86
C HIS A 58 -2.33 -3.03 -18.12
N HIS A 59 -3.29 -2.10 -18.09
CA HIS A 59 -4.69 -2.35 -18.45
C HIS A 59 -4.88 -2.80 -19.91
N ARG A 60 -3.93 -2.51 -20.80
CA ARG A 60 -3.91 -2.99 -22.19
C ARG A 60 -3.35 -4.41 -22.32
N GLY A 61 -2.92 -5.02 -21.23
CA GLY A 61 -2.41 -6.38 -21.18
C GLY A 61 -0.89 -6.49 -21.05
N SER A 62 -0.18 -5.37 -20.87
CA SER A 62 1.27 -5.44 -20.63
C SER A 62 1.56 -6.07 -19.27
N LEU A 63 2.42 -7.08 -19.27
CA LEU A 63 2.88 -7.81 -18.08
C LEU A 63 4.35 -7.57 -17.75
N HIS A 64 5.00 -6.62 -18.43
CA HIS A 64 6.37 -6.24 -18.10
C HIS A 64 6.44 -5.66 -16.68
N HIS A 65 7.53 -5.97 -15.97
CA HIS A 65 7.71 -5.60 -14.57
C HIS A 65 7.58 -4.08 -14.32
N GLU A 66 7.95 -3.24 -15.29
CA GLU A 66 7.81 -1.78 -15.23
C GLU A 66 6.36 -1.27 -15.21
N PHE A 67 5.39 -2.10 -15.61
CA PHE A 67 3.97 -1.76 -15.61
C PHE A 67 3.15 -2.52 -14.58
N VAL A 68 3.65 -3.67 -14.11
CA VAL A 68 2.94 -4.52 -13.13
C VAL A 68 3.40 -4.23 -11.69
N ASP A 69 4.65 -3.85 -11.48
CA ASP A 69 5.19 -3.74 -10.13
C ASP A 69 5.01 -2.34 -9.55
N THR A 70 4.94 -2.27 -8.23
CA THR A 70 5.11 -1.00 -7.52
C THR A 70 6.54 -0.90 -6.99
N THR A 71 7.12 0.30 -7.06
CA THR A 71 8.43 0.53 -6.44
C THR A 71 8.27 1.02 -4.99
N PRO A 72 9.28 0.81 -4.11
CA PRO A 72 9.26 1.37 -2.77
C PRO A 72 9.07 2.89 -2.75
N LYS A 73 9.64 3.60 -3.74
CA LYS A 73 9.48 5.05 -3.89
C LYS A 73 8.01 5.44 -4.04
N ASP A 74 7.25 4.71 -4.85
CA ASP A 74 5.85 5.02 -5.15
C ASP A 74 4.94 4.73 -3.94
N CYS A 75 5.38 3.88 -3.02
CA CYS A 75 4.71 3.64 -1.74
C CYS A 75 5.14 4.63 -0.65
N LEU A 76 6.39 5.10 -0.66
CA LEU A 76 6.90 6.05 0.33
C LEU A 76 6.40 7.48 0.08
N LEU A 77 6.37 7.93 -1.18
CA LEU A 77 6.01 9.31 -1.51
C LEU A 77 4.61 9.71 -1.01
N PRO A 78 3.54 8.90 -1.16
CA PRO A 78 2.22 9.24 -0.62
C PRO A 78 2.15 9.32 0.91
N THR A 79 3.11 8.68 1.61
CA THR A 79 3.16 8.72 3.09
C THR A 79 3.80 9.99 3.64
N MET A 80 4.48 10.80 2.81
CA MET A 80 5.25 11.96 3.24
C MET A 80 4.48 12.95 4.14
N PRO A 81 3.18 13.25 3.93
CA PRO A 81 2.43 14.09 4.86
C PRO A 81 2.42 13.55 6.30
N ALA A 82 2.35 12.23 6.50
CA ALA A 82 2.41 11.62 7.82
C ALA A 82 3.81 11.75 8.45
N TRP A 83 4.88 11.58 7.65
CA TRP A 83 6.25 11.83 8.09
C TRP A 83 6.45 13.27 8.57
N LEU A 84 5.96 14.24 7.79
CA LEU A 84 6.03 15.66 8.15
C LEU A 84 5.19 15.96 9.41
N GLY A 85 4.02 15.34 9.55
CA GLY A 85 3.19 15.47 10.74
C GLY A 85 3.87 14.95 12.01
N LEU A 86 4.52 13.78 11.94
CA LEU A 86 5.30 13.23 13.05
C LEU A 86 6.50 14.12 13.38
N ALA A 87 7.23 14.61 12.38
CA ALA A 87 8.35 15.53 12.59
C ALA A 87 7.90 16.85 13.24
N ALA A 88 6.78 17.42 12.78
CA ALA A 88 6.20 18.61 13.38
C ALA A 88 5.76 18.38 14.83
N TRP A 89 5.17 17.21 15.12
CA TRP A 89 4.80 16.83 16.49
C TRP A 89 6.03 16.72 17.41
N ALA A 90 7.11 16.07 16.94
CA ALA A 90 8.38 15.98 17.66
C ALA A 90 9.08 17.32 17.83
N PHE A 91 8.81 18.30 16.96
CA PHE A 91 9.35 19.65 17.14
C PHE A 91 8.52 20.47 18.13
N ALA A 92 7.19 20.38 18.05
CA ALA A 92 6.27 21.26 18.77
C ALA A 92 5.95 20.81 20.21
N VAL A 93 5.84 19.50 20.45
CA VAL A 93 5.23 18.97 21.70
C VAL A 93 6.00 17.79 22.28
N GLY A 94 6.49 16.89 21.43
CA GLY A 94 7.08 15.63 21.87
C GLY A 94 8.61 15.64 21.89
N PRO A 95 9.27 14.83 22.73
CA PRO A 95 10.69 14.59 22.54
C PRO A 95 10.92 13.73 21.28
N TRP A 96 12.01 13.96 20.54
CA TRP A 96 12.31 13.24 19.28
C TRP A 96 12.24 11.72 19.37
N HIS A 97 12.58 11.13 20.52
CA HIS A 97 12.50 9.69 20.72
C HIS A 97 11.06 9.13 20.65
N SER A 98 10.04 9.95 20.92
CA SER A 98 8.63 9.53 20.90
C SER A 98 8.10 9.20 19.50
N VAL A 99 8.72 9.75 18.46
CA VAL A 99 8.29 9.53 17.06
C VAL A 99 9.14 8.49 16.32
N VAL A 100 10.25 8.04 16.90
CA VAL A 100 11.15 7.07 16.26
C VAL A 100 10.42 5.76 15.92
N ILE A 101 9.69 5.18 16.88
CA ILE A 101 8.94 3.94 16.65
C ILE A 101 7.79 4.15 15.64
N PRO A 102 6.93 5.19 15.75
CA PRO A 102 5.93 5.48 14.73
C PRO A 102 6.49 5.65 13.32
N MET A 103 7.61 6.37 13.17
CA MET A 103 8.30 6.58 11.89
C MET A 103 8.88 5.27 11.35
N ALA A 104 9.56 4.49 12.19
CA ALA A 104 10.09 3.18 11.82
C ALA A 104 8.99 2.20 11.40
N ALA A 105 7.85 2.22 12.11
CA ALA A 105 6.67 1.42 11.76
C ALA A 105 6.09 1.82 10.40
N LEU A 106 5.96 3.13 10.11
CA LEU A 106 5.47 3.60 8.82
C LEU A 106 6.42 3.23 7.67
N LEU A 107 7.74 3.35 7.88
CA LEU A 107 8.74 2.90 6.91
C LEU A 107 8.64 1.40 6.65
N ALA A 108 8.67 0.59 7.72
CA ALA A 108 8.57 -0.85 7.61
C ALA A 108 7.27 -1.27 6.91
N TRP A 109 6.16 -0.60 7.23
CA TRP A 109 4.88 -0.88 6.63
C TRP A 109 4.80 -0.47 5.16
N ALA A 110 5.35 0.69 4.77
CA ALA A 110 5.41 1.11 3.36
C ALA A 110 6.26 0.16 2.50
N LEU A 111 7.38 -0.32 3.04
CA LEU A 111 8.24 -1.30 2.35
C LEU A 111 7.58 -2.68 2.25
N LEU A 112 6.96 -3.15 3.34
CA LEU A 112 6.22 -4.41 3.33
C LEU A 112 5.01 -4.33 2.39
N TYR A 113 4.30 -3.19 2.37
CA TYR A 113 3.21 -2.94 1.44
C TYR A 113 3.67 -2.98 -0.02
N ALA A 114 4.80 -2.33 -0.37
CA ALA A 114 5.35 -2.37 -1.73
C ALA A 114 5.64 -3.81 -2.18
N TRP A 115 6.19 -4.62 -1.26
CA TRP A 115 6.37 -6.04 -1.50
C TRP A 115 5.02 -6.76 -1.66
N LEU A 116 4.10 -6.65 -0.70
CA LEU A 116 2.80 -7.31 -0.73
C LEU A 116 2.03 -7.00 -2.01
N TRP A 117 1.91 -5.73 -2.37
CA TRP A 117 1.24 -5.27 -3.58
C TRP A 117 1.83 -5.95 -4.81
N THR A 118 3.15 -5.89 -5.02
CA THR A 118 3.82 -6.52 -6.16
C THR A 118 3.60 -8.03 -6.19
N ARG A 119 3.76 -8.72 -5.06
CA ARG A 119 3.59 -10.19 -5.00
C ARG A 119 2.16 -10.63 -5.29
N ILE A 120 1.17 -9.93 -4.71
CA ILE A 120 -0.24 -10.21 -4.90
C ILE A 120 -0.65 -9.90 -6.33
N HIS A 121 -0.27 -8.73 -6.84
CA HIS A 121 -0.63 -8.27 -8.17
C HIS A 121 -0.06 -9.17 -9.27
N ARG A 122 1.22 -9.53 -9.19
CA ARG A 122 1.84 -10.48 -10.13
C ARG A 122 1.17 -11.86 -10.11
N ALA A 123 0.82 -12.38 -8.92
CA ALA A 123 0.14 -13.66 -8.81
C ALA A 123 -1.24 -13.65 -9.46
N ILE A 124 -2.00 -12.56 -9.28
CA ILE A 124 -3.32 -12.40 -9.93
C ILE A 124 -3.21 -12.44 -11.46
N HIS A 125 -2.14 -11.87 -12.01
CA HIS A 125 -1.90 -11.83 -13.47
C HIS A 125 -1.10 -13.02 -14.01
N GLY A 126 -0.79 -14.02 -13.18
CA GLY A 126 0.00 -15.17 -13.61
C GLY A 126 1.46 -14.85 -14.00
N VAL A 127 1.96 -13.67 -13.61
CA VAL A 127 3.36 -13.28 -13.80
C VAL A 127 4.26 -14.02 -12.82
N GLU A 128 3.71 -14.42 -11.67
CA GLU A 128 4.46 -15.09 -10.63
C GLU A 128 3.62 -16.10 -9.83
N HIS A 129 4.15 -17.31 -9.68
CA HIS A 129 3.59 -18.33 -8.78
C HIS A 129 4.20 -18.20 -7.39
N ASN A 130 3.40 -17.83 -6.39
CA ASN A 130 3.88 -17.61 -5.03
C ASN A 130 2.93 -18.13 -3.94
N TRP A 131 3.16 -17.74 -2.69
CA TRP A 131 2.36 -18.19 -1.54
C TRP A 131 0.91 -17.71 -1.63
N PHE A 132 0.63 -16.58 -2.28
CA PHE A 132 -0.69 -15.99 -2.31
C PHE A 132 -1.65 -16.84 -3.15
N GLU A 133 -1.21 -17.38 -4.28
CA GLU A 133 -1.99 -18.28 -5.14
C GLU A 133 -2.49 -19.53 -4.38
N ARG A 134 -1.69 -20.02 -3.43
CA ARG A 134 -2.00 -21.19 -2.59
C ARG A 134 -3.06 -20.91 -1.51
N SER A 135 -3.49 -19.67 -1.33
CA SER A 135 -4.50 -19.28 -0.33
C SER A 135 -5.94 -19.65 -0.71
N GLY A 136 -6.16 -20.29 -1.87
CA GLY A 136 -7.44 -20.88 -2.25
C GLY A 136 -8.56 -19.84 -2.41
N ILE A 137 -9.49 -19.78 -1.46
CA ILE A 137 -10.65 -18.87 -1.52
C ILE A 137 -10.20 -17.41 -1.54
N VAL A 138 -9.17 -17.06 -0.76
CA VAL A 138 -8.67 -15.69 -0.68
C VAL A 138 -8.12 -15.26 -2.03
N PHE A 139 -7.24 -16.06 -2.64
CA PHE A 139 -6.74 -15.79 -3.99
C PHE A 139 -7.87 -15.61 -5.01
N ARG A 140 -8.87 -16.49 -5.02
CA ARG A 140 -10.01 -16.38 -5.95
C ARG A 140 -10.79 -15.09 -5.77
N PHE A 141 -11.02 -14.65 -4.53
CA PHE A 141 -11.69 -13.39 -4.25
C PHE A 141 -10.89 -12.20 -4.79
N PHE A 142 -9.60 -12.10 -4.46
CA PHE A 142 -8.74 -11.00 -4.90
C PHE A 142 -8.54 -10.98 -6.42
N SER A 143 -8.30 -12.15 -7.02
CA SER A 143 -8.16 -12.29 -8.47
C SER A 143 -9.45 -11.88 -9.20
N THR A 144 -10.62 -12.34 -8.74
CA THR A 144 -11.91 -11.93 -9.34
C THR A 144 -12.15 -10.43 -9.17
N HIS A 145 -11.86 -9.88 -7.99
CA HIS A 145 -12.02 -8.46 -7.69
C HIS A 145 -11.17 -7.59 -8.63
N HIS A 146 -9.87 -7.90 -8.76
CA HIS A 146 -8.92 -7.13 -9.55
C HIS A 146 -9.06 -7.36 -11.07
N LEU A 147 -9.35 -8.58 -11.52
CA LEU A 147 -9.60 -8.81 -12.95
C LEU A 147 -10.90 -8.14 -13.43
N LYS A 148 -11.88 -7.95 -12.53
CA LYS A 148 -13.06 -7.14 -12.84
C LYS A 148 -12.72 -5.65 -12.96
N HIS A 149 -11.80 -5.15 -12.14
CA HIS A 149 -11.23 -3.80 -12.28
C HIS A 149 -10.58 -3.60 -13.67
N HIS A 150 -9.81 -4.59 -14.14
CA HIS A 150 -9.23 -4.56 -15.48
C HIS A 150 -10.27 -4.43 -16.60
N ARG A 151 -11.43 -5.08 -16.45
CA ARG A 151 -12.55 -4.99 -17.39
C ARG A 151 -13.34 -3.68 -17.26
N THR A 152 -13.40 -3.11 -16.06
CA THR A 152 -14.16 -1.88 -15.76
C THR A 152 -13.30 -0.95 -14.91
N ALA A 153 -12.55 -0.07 -15.56
CA ALA A 153 -11.56 0.84 -14.95
C ALA A 153 -12.12 1.87 -13.93
N GLY A 154 -13.41 1.79 -13.58
CA GLY A 154 -14.08 2.70 -12.66
C GLY A 154 -14.43 2.10 -11.28
N VAL A 155 -14.09 0.85 -11.01
CA VAL A 155 -14.50 0.09 -9.81
C VAL A 155 -13.34 -0.72 -9.25
N ASN A 156 -13.40 -1.18 -8.00
CA ASN A 156 -12.47 -2.15 -7.40
C ASN A 156 -10.99 -1.67 -7.42
N PHE A 157 -10.71 -0.53 -6.79
CA PHE A 157 -9.36 0.05 -6.74
C PHE A 157 -8.46 -0.57 -5.66
N GLY A 158 -9.00 -1.25 -4.64
CA GLY A 158 -8.21 -1.87 -3.60
C GLY A 158 -7.65 -3.23 -4.02
N ALA A 159 -6.35 -3.34 -4.30
CA ALA A 159 -5.74 -4.62 -4.64
C ALA A 159 -5.13 -5.38 -3.45
N VAL A 160 -4.67 -4.71 -2.38
CA VAL A 160 -4.33 -5.37 -1.10
C VAL A 160 -5.43 -5.12 -0.07
N PHE A 161 -6.11 -3.97 -0.15
CA PHE A 161 -7.18 -3.58 0.77
C PHE A 161 -8.52 -3.38 0.05
N PRO A 162 -9.15 -4.45 -0.49
CA PRO A 162 -10.42 -4.36 -1.23
C PRO A 162 -11.62 -3.88 -0.39
N TRP A 163 -11.46 -3.80 0.94
CA TRP A 163 -12.47 -3.19 1.81
C TRP A 163 -12.63 -1.68 1.59
N THR A 164 -11.60 -1.01 1.07
CA THR A 164 -11.65 0.43 0.76
C THR A 164 -12.72 0.74 -0.29
N ASP A 165 -12.93 -0.16 -1.25
CA ASP A 165 -14.00 -0.03 -2.25
C ASP A 165 -15.40 -0.12 -1.66
N VAL A 166 -15.58 -0.81 -0.54
CA VAL A 166 -16.86 -0.83 0.18
C VAL A 166 -17.09 0.52 0.85
N VAL A 167 -16.07 1.06 1.52
CA VAL A 167 -16.15 2.36 2.21
C VAL A 167 -16.45 3.49 1.23
N PHE A 168 -15.84 3.48 0.04
CA PHE A 168 -16.01 4.54 -0.95
C PHE A 168 -17.06 4.25 -2.02
N GLY A 169 -17.82 3.16 -1.91
CA GLY A 169 -18.88 2.82 -2.85
C GLY A 169 -18.40 2.56 -4.29
N THR A 170 -17.16 2.08 -4.44
CA THR A 170 -16.57 1.73 -5.75
C THR A 170 -16.45 0.22 -5.96
N ARG A 171 -17.01 -0.58 -5.06
CA ARG A 171 -17.11 -2.03 -5.25
C ARG A 171 -18.11 -2.33 -6.35
N CYS A 172 -17.69 -3.15 -7.32
CA CYS A 172 -18.58 -3.59 -8.37
C CYS A 172 -19.57 -4.64 -7.84
N ALA A 173 -20.86 -4.44 -8.10
CA ALA A 173 -21.94 -5.39 -7.80
C ALA A 173 -21.70 -6.76 -8.46
#